data_AF-A0A0V1KFE5-F1
#
_entry.id   AF-A0A0V1KFE5-F1
#
_cell.length_a   1.000
_cell.length_b   1.000
_cell.length_c   1.000
_cell.angle_alpha   90.00
_cell.angle_beta   90.00
_cell.angle_gamma   90.00
#
_symmetry.space_group_name_H-M   'P 1'
#
loop_
_entity.id
_entity.type
_entity.pdbx_description
1 polymer ?
#
loop_
_entity_poly.entity_id
_entity_poly.type
_entity_poly.pdbx_seq_one_letter_code
_entity_poly.pdbx_strand_id
1 'polypeptide(L)'
;MVPYYRHHSCKMFIRGKPIRFGYKIWTLSSANGYPYALKIYAGRDEREKSEPLGMKVIEKMISVLERPEKHELYFNNFFASYNLLEKHSGKMIRATGTMRNSKTRKIPIMPVEEVKKKHRGFFDHVCNGTVNRYSQSQKKHVKIRMPEIARRYNTSMGGVDILDKLLSSYRPPWQLHRELHQDSSTARSHLDFRRDVTTHLLRAKPRLTIRTGRRAHPPETLQITEGHYLESISQGRCRVCKKNCRLHCVECRERLHRKCFLLYHRLST
;
A
#
# COMPACT_ATOMS: atom_id res chain seq x y z
N MET A 1 -1.37 6.19 2.60
CA MET A 1 -1.09 6.25 1.13
C MET A 1 -0.30 7.51 0.86
N VAL A 2 0.75 7.46 0.05
CA VAL A 2 1.55 8.66 -0.29
C VAL A 2 1.17 9.14 -1.69
N PRO A 3 0.69 10.39 -1.86
CA PRO A 3 0.23 10.89 -3.15
C PRO A 3 1.38 10.98 -4.15
N TYR A 4 1.16 10.44 -5.35
CA TYR A 4 2.10 10.54 -6.46
C TYR A 4 1.33 10.49 -7.79
N TYR A 5 1.46 11.54 -8.60
CA TYR A 5 0.62 11.73 -9.78
C TYR A 5 1.32 11.34 -11.09
N ARG A 6 2.65 11.35 -11.14
CA ARG A 6 3.44 10.95 -12.33
C ARG A 6 3.31 9.47 -12.65
N HIS A 7 3.78 9.08 -13.83
CA HIS A 7 3.81 7.68 -14.24
C HIS A 7 4.92 6.93 -13.50
N HIS A 8 4.55 5.88 -12.77
CA HIS A 8 5.48 4.95 -12.14
C HIS A 8 4.77 3.60 -11.94
N SER A 9 5.50 2.50 -12.12
CA SER A 9 4.95 1.12 -12.11
C SER A 9 4.37 0.72 -10.75
N CYS A 10 4.99 1.15 -9.64
CA CYS A 10 4.50 0.89 -8.28
C CYS A 10 3.34 1.80 -7.84
N LYS A 11 2.86 2.72 -8.69
CA LYS A 11 1.72 3.57 -8.38
C LYS A 11 0.45 2.72 -8.34
N MET A 12 -0.32 2.84 -7.26
CA MET A 12 -1.61 2.16 -7.10
C MET A 12 -2.77 3.13 -7.17
N PHE A 13 -3.89 2.64 -7.70
CA PHE A 13 -5.20 3.24 -7.51
C PHE A 13 -5.97 2.49 -6.41
N ILE A 14 -6.49 3.20 -5.41
CA ILE A 14 -7.34 2.64 -4.36
C ILE A 14 -8.64 3.45 -4.28
N ARG A 15 -9.75 2.81 -4.67
CA ARG A 15 -11.10 3.40 -4.56
C ARG A 15 -11.48 3.58 -3.09
N GLY A 16 -12.18 4.67 -2.77
CA GLY A 16 -12.70 4.94 -1.42
C GLY A 16 -11.69 5.54 -0.43
N LYS A 17 -10.46 5.83 -0.86
CA LYS A 17 -9.49 6.61 -0.06
C LYS A 17 -9.49 8.08 -0.50
N PRO A 18 -9.24 9.04 0.41
CA PRO A 18 -9.11 10.47 0.06
C PRO A 18 -8.05 10.69 -1.02
N ILE A 19 -6.89 10.03 -0.87
CA ILE A 19 -5.84 9.97 -1.89
C ILE A 19 -5.99 8.69 -2.68
N ARG A 20 -6.51 8.80 -3.90
CA ARG A 20 -6.82 7.64 -4.75
C ARG A 20 -5.62 7.11 -5.52
N PHE A 21 -4.67 7.97 -5.90
CA PHE A 21 -3.48 7.59 -6.69
C PHE A 21 -2.21 7.87 -5.90
N GLY A 22 -1.33 6.87 -5.81
CA GLY A 22 -0.03 7.06 -5.16
C GLY A 22 0.67 5.77 -4.78
N TYR A 23 1.69 5.89 -3.94
CA TYR A 23 2.41 4.73 -3.40
C TYR A 23 1.68 4.17 -2.18
N LYS A 24 1.44 2.86 -2.21
CA LYS A 24 0.93 2.13 -1.06
C LYS A 24 2.10 1.74 -0.16
N ILE A 25 2.01 2.14 1.10
CA ILE A 25 2.96 1.77 2.14
C ILE A 25 2.21 0.90 3.14
N TRP A 26 2.75 -0.27 3.41
CA TRP A 26 2.34 -1.07 4.55
C TRP A 26 3.10 -0.61 5.78
N THR A 27 2.40 -0.48 6.89
CA THR A 27 2.95 0.07 8.13
C THR A 27 2.64 -0.84 9.30
N LEU A 28 3.65 -1.14 10.11
CA LEU A 28 3.50 -1.62 11.48
C LEU A 28 3.65 -0.40 12.41
N SER A 29 2.64 -0.13 13.21
CA SER A 29 2.61 1.00 14.13
C SER A 29 2.19 0.55 15.52
N SER A 30 2.67 1.25 16.55
CA SER A 30 2.07 1.21 17.87
C SER A 30 0.66 1.79 17.86
N ALA A 31 -0.09 1.57 18.94
CA ALA A 31 -1.42 2.15 19.15
C ALA A 31 -1.41 3.69 19.24
N ASN A 32 -0.28 4.32 19.61
CA ASN A 32 -0.15 5.78 19.66
C ASN A 32 0.37 6.41 18.34
N GLY A 33 0.57 5.60 17.29
CA GLY A 33 0.98 6.10 15.97
C GLY A 33 2.48 6.13 15.70
N TYR A 34 3.31 5.51 16.55
CA TYR A 34 4.73 5.36 16.30
C TYR A 34 5.00 4.24 15.28
N PRO A 35 5.65 4.53 14.13
CA PRO A 35 5.93 3.53 13.11
C PRO A 35 7.15 2.67 13.47
N TYR A 36 6.93 1.37 13.71
CA TYR A 36 8.01 0.39 13.89
C TYR A 36 8.62 -0.06 12.57
N ALA A 37 7.78 -0.24 11.54
CA ALA A 37 8.24 -0.71 10.24
C ALA A 37 7.37 -0.14 9.11
N LEU A 38 8.03 0.24 8.02
CA LEU A 38 7.41 0.74 6.80
C LEU A 38 7.91 -0.07 5.60
N LYS A 39 6.99 -0.54 4.75
CA LYS A 39 7.33 -1.28 3.53
C LYS A 39 6.51 -0.76 2.36
N ILE A 40 7.20 -0.27 1.32
CA ILE A 40 6.54 0.12 0.07
C ILE A 40 6.02 -1.13 -0.63
N TYR A 41 4.75 -1.11 -1.02
CA TYR A 41 4.18 -2.14 -1.88
C TYR A 41 4.59 -1.87 -3.32
N ALA A 42 5.42 -2.77 -3.87
CA ALA A 42 5.97 -2.64 -5.21
C ALA A 42 5.23 -3.46 -6.28
N GLY A 43 4.11 -4.12 -5.94
CA GLY A 43 3.38 -5.01 -6.83
C GLY A 43 3.52 -6.49 -6.46
N ARG A 44 3.23 -7.38 -7.42
CA ARG A 44 3.31 -8.83 -7.24
C ARG A 44 4.73 -9.30 -7.50
N ASP A 45 5.35 -9.95 -6.51
CA ASP A 45 6.61 -10.68 -6.71
C ASP A 45 6.30 -12.13 -7.10
N GLU A 46 6.73 -12.53 -8.31
CA GLU A 46 6.46 -13.86 -8.86
C GLU A 46 7.44 -14.94 -8.35
N ARG A 47 8.53 -14.54 -7.69
CA ARG A 47 9.61 -15.45 -7.26
C ARG A 47 9.27 -16.32 -6.07
N GLU A 48 8.28 -15.93 -5.27
CA GLU A 48 7.92 -16.65 -4.06
C GLU A 48 6.45 -17.05 -4.10
N LYS A 49 6.16 -18.30 -4.46
CA LYS A 49 4.78 -18.81 -4.55
C LYS A 49 4.28 -19.48 -3.27
N SER A 50 5.12 -19.66 -2.26
CA SER A 50 4.83 -20.53 -1.11
C SER A 50 3.75 -19.99 -0.17
N GLU A 51 3.65 -18.67 0.04
CA GLU A 51 2.76 -18.10 1.04
C GLU A 51 1.87 -16.95 0.53
N PRO A 52 0.67 -16.73 1.13
CA PRO A 52 -0.16 -15.58 0.84
C PRO A 52 0.57 -14.26 1.10
N LEU A 53 0.34 -13.26 0.23
CA LEU A 53 0.98 -11.95 0.34
C LEU A 53 0.85 -11.32 1.74
N GLY A 54 -0.33 -11.42 2.35
CA GLY A 54 -0.58 -10.87 3.69
C GLY A 54 0.33 -11.48 4.75
N MET A 55 0.54 -12.79 4.71
CA MET A 55 1.37 -13.53 5.68
C MET A 55 2.83 -13.07 5.61
N LYS A 56 3.42 -13.08 4.40
CA LYS A 56 4.80 -12.65 4.19
C LYS A 56 5.11 -11.24 4.68
N VAL A 57 4.15 -10.34 4.51
CA VAL A 57 4.30 -8.95 4.93
C VAL A 57 4.35 -8.86 6.43
N ILE A 58 3.42 -9.55 7.10
CA ILE A 58 3.35 -9.59 8.56
C ILE A 58 4.61 -10.22 9.15
N GLU A 59 5.09 -11.34 8.62
CA GLU A 59 6.32 -11.96 9.12
C GLU A 59 7.54 -11.05 9.01
N LYS A 60 7.70 -10.35 7.87
CA LYS A 60 8.78 -9.39 7.69
C LYS A 60 8.64 -8.14 8.58
N MET A 61 7.41 -7.78 8.96
CA MET A 61 7.19 -6.66 9.88
C MET A 61 7.46 -7.05 11.32
N ILE A 62 7.06 -8.25 11.71
CA ILE A 62 7.28 -8.78 13.07
C ILE A 62 8.75 -9.05 13.32
N SER A 63 9.54 -9.43 12.31
CA SER A 63 10.98 -9.63 12.46
C SER A 63 11.76 -8.37 12.86
N VAL A 64 11.13 -7.19 12.80
CA VAL A 64 11.72 -5.92 13.28
C VAL A 64 11.57 -5.79 14.80
N LEU A 65 10.63 -6.51 15.41
CA LEU A 65 10.42 -6.48 16.85
C LEU A 65 11.44 -7.41 17.53
N GLU A 66 12.24 -6.87 18.45
CA GLU A 66 13.18 -7.68 19.25
C GLU A 66 12.46 -8.73 20.10
N ARG A 67 11.30 -8.35 20.65
CA ARG A 67 10.52 -9.15 21.59
C ARG A 67 9.05 -9.25 21.19
N PRO A 68 8.73 -9.98 20.11
CA PRO A 68 7.37 -10.04 19.59
C PRO A 68 6.37 -10.66 20.57
N GLU A 69 6.81 -11.51 21.50
CA GLU A 69 6.00 -12.13 22.55
C GLU A 69 5.41 -11.11 23.55
N LYS A 70 6.12 -9.98 23.74
CA LYS A 70 5.66 -8.89 24.60
C LYS A 70 4.61 -8.00 23.96
N HIS A 71 4.39 -8.15 22.65
CA HIS A 71 3.46 -7.31 21.90
C HIS A 71 2.10 -8.00 21.72
N GLU A 72 1.06 -7.19 21.57
CA GLU A 72 -0.25 -7.63 21.08
C GLU A 72 -0.45 -7.03 19.70
N LEU A 73 -0.53 -7.89 18.68
CA LEU A 73 -0.62 -7.48 17.29
C LEU A 73 -2.08 -7.44 16.84
N TYR A 74 -2.44 -6.38 16.13
CA TYR A 74 -3.80 -6.17 15.64
C TYR A 74 -3.81 -6.01 14.11
N PHE A 75 -4.62 -6.81 13.43
CA PHE A 75 -4.63 -6.94 11.98
C PHE A 75 -5.97 -6.55 11.34
N ASN A 76 -5.89 -5.80 10.25
CA ASN A 76 -7.06 -5.57 9.39
C ASN A 76 -7.41 -6.85 8.60
N ASN A 77 -8.63 -6.90 8.06
CA ASN A 77 -9.20 -8.04 7.34
C ASN A 77 -8.42 -8.54 6.13
N PHE A 78 -7.59 -7.67 5.55
CA PHE A 78 -6.70 -8.04 4.46
C PHE A 78 -5.66 -9.05 4.92
N PHE A 79 -5.05 -8.82 6.08
CA PHE A 79 -3.95 -9.62 6.62
C PHE A 79 -4.44 -10.82 7.43
N ALA A 80 -5.54 -10.67 8.18
CA ALA A 80 -6.03 -11.73 9.05
C ALA A 80 -6.44 -13.00 8.26
N SER A 81 -6.00 -14.14 8.76
CA SER A 81 -6.39 -15.49 8.32
C SER A 81 -6.14 -16.49 9.45
N TYR A 82 -6.87 -17.60 9.45
CA TYR A 82 -6.74 -18.65 10.47
C TYR A 82 -5.30 -19.19 10.54
N ASN A 83 -4.73 -19.63 9.41
CA ASN A 83 -3.37 -20.16 9.34
C ASN A 83 -2.31 -19.17 9.86
N LEU A 84 -2.53 -17.85 9.64
CA LEU A 84 -1.65 -16.83 10.18
C LEU A 84 -1.71 -16.82 11.70
N LEU A 85 -2.92 -16.75 12.27
CA LEU A 85 -3.10 -16.70 13.72
C LEU A 85 -2.58 -17.97 14.41
N GLU A 86 -2.81 -19.14 13.81
CA GLU A 86 -2.28 -20.43 14.29
C GLU A 86 -0.75 -20.46 14.28
N LYS A 87 -0.10 -20.06 13.18
CA LYS A 87 1.37 -19.96 13.07
C LYS A 87 1.98 -19.00 14.10
N HIS A 88 1.27 -17.91 14.43
CA HIS A 88 1.72 -16.94 15.44
C HIS A 88 1.51 -17.44 16.86
N SER A 89 0.41 -18.17 17.11
CA SER A 89 0.14 -18.83 18.38
C SER A 89 1.25 -19.82 18.74
N GLY A 90 1.70 -20.64 17.78
CA GLY A 90 2.84 -21.55 17.97
C GLY A 90 4.18 -20.84 18.28
N LYS A 91 4.28 -19.53 18.00
CA LYS A 91 5.45 -18.69 18.34
C LYS A 91 5.23 -17.85 19.60
N MET A 92 4.17 -18.11 20.37
CA MET A 92 3.77 -17.32 21.55
C MET A 92 3.51 -15.84 21.25
N ILE A 93 3.12 -15.51 20.01
CA ILE A 93 2.79 -14.14 19.60
C ILE A 93 1.29 -13.93 19.72
N ARG A 94 0.88 -12.97 20.54
CA ARG A 94 -0.52 -12.59 20.69
C ARG A 94 -0.96 -11.76 19.48
N ALA A 95 -1.94 -12.27 18.75
CA ALA A 95 -2.46 -11.61 17.55
C ALA A 95 -4.00 -11.66 17.49
N THR A 96 -4.61 -10.56 17.05
CA THR A 96 -6.05 -10.44 16.86
C THR A 96 -6.35 -9.78 15.51
N GLY A 97 -7.38 -10.23 14.80
CA GLY A 97 -7.76 -9.61 13.54
C GLY A 97 -9.20 -9.89 13.15
N THR A 98 -9.78 -9.00 12.34
CA THR A 98 -11.10 -9.23 11.74
C THR A 98 -10.94 -10.13 10.52
N MET A 99 -11.76 -11.18 10.36
CA MET A 99 -11.69 -12.04 9.17
C MET A 99 -12.92 -11.84 8.29
N ARG A 100 -12.72 -11.91 6.97
CA ARG A 100 -13.84 -11.93 6.02
C ARG A 100 -14.50 -13.31 6.05
N ASN A 101 -15.82 -13.37 5.91
CA ASN A 101 -16.58 -14.63 5.87
C ASN A 101 -16.06 -15.62 4.80
N SER A 102 -15.53 -15.12 3.68
CA SER A 102 -14.93 -15.97 2.64
C SER A 102 -13.70 -16.75 3.12
N LYS A 103 -13.00 -16.25 4.14
CA LYS A 103 -11.81 -16.89 4.73
C LYS A 103 -12.15 -17.82 5.90
N THR A 104 -13.38 -17.84 6.39
CA THR A 104 -13.79 -18.61 7.58
C THR A 104 -14.53 -19.91 7.22
N ARG A 105 -14.68 -20.25 5.93
CA ARG A 105 -15.49 -21.39 5.46
C ARG A 105 -15.07 -22.76 5.99
N LYS A 106 -13.81 -22.93 6.42
CA LYS A 106 -13.28 -24.19 6.98
C LYS A 106 -13.36 -24.26 8.50
N ILE A 107 -13.78 -23.18 9.16
CA ILE A 107 -13.83 -23.09 10.62
C ILE A 107 -15.25 -23.54 11.03
N PRO A 108 -15.40 -24.41 12.03
CA PRO A 108 -16.71 -24.93 12.45
C PRO A 108 -17.50 -23.91 13.29
N ILE A 109 -17.66 -22.68 12.77
CA ILE A 109 -18.46 -21.59 13.34
C ILE A 109 -19.83 -21.52 12.67
N MET A 110 -20.83 -21.06 13.40
CA MET A 110 -22.19 -20.86 12.88
C MET A 110 -22.17 -19.95 11.63
N PRO A 111 -22.84 -20.34 10.53
CA PRO A 111 -22.95 -19.51 9.35
C PRO A 111 -23.56 -18.15 9.64
N VAL A 112 -23.04 -17.10 8.99
CA VAL A 112 -23.48 -15.72 9.24
C VAL A 112 -24.97 -15.52 8.97
N GLU A 113 -25.55 -16.27 8.03
CA GLU A 113 -26.99 -16.21 7.74
C GLU A 113 -27.86 -16.79 8.86
N GLU A 114 -27.35 -17.72 9.66
CA GLU A 114 -28.03 -18.25 10.83
C GLU A 114 -27.87 -17.30 12.03
N VAL A 115 -26.69 -16.72 12.20
CA VAL A 115 -26.41 -15.72 13.25
C VAL A 115 -27.32 -14.49 13.10
N LYS A 116 -27.58 -14.02 11.87
CA LYS A 116 -28.48 -12.89 11.60
C LYS A 116 -29.93 -13.14 12.05
N LYS A 117 -30.37 -14.40 12.09
CA LYS A 117 -31.73 -14.78 12.53
C LYS A 117 -31.86 -14.81 14.06
N LYS A 118 -30.75 -14.76 14.80
CA LYS A 118 -30.75 -14.76 16.27
C LYS A 118 -30.97 -13.34 16.80
N HIS A 119 -31.27 -13.26 18.10
CA HIS A 119 -31.47 -11.98 18.79
C HIS A 119 -30.22 -11.09 18.76
N ARG A 120 -30.43 -9.76 18.79
CA ARG A 120 -29.35 -8.78 18.82
C ARG A 120 -28.40 -9.02 19.99
N GLY A 121 -27.10 -9.04 19.71
CA GLY A 121 -26.05 -9.31 20.71
C GLY A 121 -25.69 -10.79 20.84
N PHE A 122 -26.35 -11.69 20.12
CA PHE A 122 -25.91 -13.08 19.97
C PHE A 122 -24.57 -13.13 19.24
N PHE A 123 -23.65 -13.97 19.74
CA PHE A 123 -22.39 -14.29 19.08
C PHE A 123 -22.13 -15.78 19.26
N ASP A 124 -21.52 -16.37 18.23
CA ASP A 124 -20.99 -17.73 18.30
C ASP A 124 -19.47 -17.67 18.50
N HIS A 125 -18.91 -18.69 19.14
CA HIS A 125 -17.47 -18.78 19.38
C HIS A 125 -16.99 -20.22 19.29
N VAL A 126 -15.79 -20.38 18.74
CA VAL A 126 -15.08 -21.66 18.64
C VAL A 126 -13.67 -21.43 19.15
N CYS A 127 -13.20 -22.33 20.01
CA CYS A 127 -11.85 -22.31 20.55
C CYS A 127 -11.14 -23.62 20.19
N ASN A 128 -9.93 -23.51 19.64
CA ASN A 128 -9.04 -24.66 19.51
C ASN A 128 -8.32 -24.85 20.84
N GLY A 129 -9.02 -25.45 21.80
CA GLY A 129 -8.55 -25.70 23.17
C GLY A 129 -9.59 -25.36 24.24
N THR A 130 -9.40 -25.88 25.45
CA THR A 130 -10.22 -25.55 26.63
C THR A 130 -9.83 -24.18 27.17
N VAL A 131 -10.67 -23.16 26.91
CA VAL A 131 -10.52 -21.83 27.50
C VAL A 131 -11.65 -21.61 28.50
N ASN A 132 -11.35 -21.80 29.78
CA ASN A 132 -12.29 -21.52 30.86
C ASN A 132 -12.31 -20.02 31.15
N ARG A 133 -13.38 -19.32 30.78
CA ARG A 133 -13.65 -17.96 31.27
C ARG A 133 -14.58 -18.02 32.49
N TYR A 134 -13.98 -18.02 33.68
CA TYR A 134 -14.69 -17.98 34.95
C TYR A 134 -14.97 -16.52 35.38
N SER A 135 -16.24 -16.18 35.65
CA SER A 135 -16.61 -14.89 36.27
C SER A 135 -16.53 -15.04 37.80
N GLN A 136 -15.41 -14.61 38.39
CA GLN A 136 -15.18 -14.74 39.84
C GLN A 136 -16.25 -14.05 40.70
N SER A 137 -16.86 -12.97 40.22
CA SER A 137 -17.89 -12.23 40.96
C SER A 137 -19.26 -12.89 40.98
N GLN A 138 -19.57 -13.80 40.05
CA GLN A 138 -20.93 -14.35 39.91
C GLN A 138 -20.99 -15.89 39.93
N LYS A 139 -19.84 -16.58 40.03
CA LYS A 139 -19.72 -18.06 39.99
C LYS A 139 -20.57 -18.73 38.89
N LYS A 140 -20.78 -18.05 37.76
CA LYS A 140 -21.60 -18.51 36.62
C LYS A 140 -21.10 -17.93 35.30
N HIS A 141 -21.45 -18.55 34.18
CA HIS A 141 -21.28 -17.96 32.86
C HIS A 141 -22.30 -16.82 32.65
N VAL A 142 -21.81 -15.61 32.37
CA VAL A 142 -22.62 -14.37 32.28
C VAL A 142 -22.77 -13.96 30.81
N LYS A 143 -23.95 -13.41 30.43
CA LYS A 143 -24.15 -12.73 29.15
C LYS A 143 -23.28 -11.47 29.07
N ILE A 144 -22.36 -11.42 28.12
CA ILE A 144 -21.39 -10.33 27.96
C ILE A 144 -21.92 -9.26 27.00
N ARG A 145 -21.95 -8.01 27.46
CA ARG A 145 -22.10 -6.80 26.61
C ARG A 145 -20.73 -6.55 25.93
N MET A 146 -20.65 -6.80 24.63
CA MET A 146 -19.46 -6.78 23.76
C MET A 146 -18.25 -7.64 24.22
N PRO A 147 -17.81 -8.64 23.44
CA PRO A 147 -16.62 -9.42 23.77
C PRO A 147 -15.38 -8.54 23.99
N GLU A 148 -14.63 -8.79 25.06
CA GLU A 148 -13.42 -8.05 25.44
C GLU A 148 -12.39 -7.98 24.30
N ILE A 149 -12.30 -9.04 23.50
CA ILE A 149 -11.46 -9.09 22.29
C ILE A 149 -11.84 -8.02 21.26
N ALA A 150 -13.13 -7.77 21.07
CA ALA A 150 -13.62 -6.72 20.18
C ALA A 150 -13.29 -5.33 20.74
N ARG A 151 -13.37 -5.17 22.07
CA ARG A 151 -12.99 -3.92 22.74
C ARG A 151 -11.52 -3.60 22.52
N ARG A 152 -10.63 -4.54 22.83
CA ARG A 152 -9.18 -4.39 22.64
C ARG A 152 -8.79 -4.11 21.19
N TYR A 153 -9.42 -4.81 20.25
CA TYR A 153 -9.25 -4.57 18.82
C TYR A 153 -9.64 -3.13 18.44
N ASN A 154 -10.82 -2.68 18.85
CA ASN A 154 -11.30 -1.33 18.53
C ASN A 154 -10.42 -0.23 19.14
N THR A 155 -9.88 -0.44 20.35
CA THR A 155 -8.95 0.51 20.99
C THR A 155 -7.60 0.58 20.28
N SER A 156 -7.07 -0.55 19.81
CA SER A 156 -5.66 -0.64 19.37
C SER A 156 -5.46 -0.51 17.85
N MET A 157 -6.47 -0.82 17.04
CA MET A 157 -6.36 -0.81 15.56
C MET A 157 -6.09 0.57 14.96
N GLY A 158 -6.44 1.64 15.67
CA GLY A 158 -6.36 3.01 15.18
C GLY A 158 -4.94 3.57 15.03
N GLY A 159 -3.89 2.85 15.49
CA GLY A 159 -2.52 3.35 15.49
C GLY A 159 -2.01 3.84 14.12
N VAL A 160 -2.24 3.06 13.06
CA VAL A 160 -1.84 3.47 11.70
C VAL A 160 -2.64 4.68 11.21
N ASP A 161 -3.92 4.78 11.58
CA ASP A 161 -4.75 5.93 11.21
C ASP A 161 -4.35 7.20 12.00
N ILE A 162 -3.88 7.05 13.25
CA ILE A 162 -3.29 8.13 14.04
C ILE A 162 -2.02 8.64 13.36
N LEU A 163 -1.12 7.74 12.95
CA LEU A 163 0.07 8.12 12.18
C LEU A 163 -0.31 8.87 10.89
N ASP A 164 -1.26 8.36 10.10
CA ASP A 164 -1.71 9.03 8.87
C ASP A 164 -2.27 10.44 9.17
N LYS A 165 -3.02 10.62 10.27
CA LYS A 165 -3.50 11.95 10.73
C LYS A 165 -2.35 12.87 11.11
N LEU A 166 -1.39 12.39 11.90
CA LEU A 166 -0.21 13.17 12.32
C LEU A 166 0.64 13.59 11.12
N LEU A 167 0.87 12.69 10.16
CA LEU A 167 1.58 13.01 8.93
C LEU A 167 0.83 14.05 8.08
N SER A 168 -0.50 13.98 8.06
CA SER A 168 -1.32 14.95 7.34
C SER A 168 -1.35 16.32 7.99
N SER A 169 -1.36 16.40 9.33
CA SER A 169 -1.42 17.67 10.07
C SER A 169 -0.06 18.36 10.12
N TYR A 170 1.00 17.61 10.44
CA TYR A 170 2.33 18.15 10.65
C TYR A 170 3.02 18.59 9.35
N ARG A 171 2.59 18.05 8.19
CA ARG A 171 3.25 18.23 6.88
C ARG A 171 4.79 18.18 7.00
N PRO A 172 5.37 17.07 7.49
CA PRO A 172 6.81 16.98 7.76
C PRO A 172 7.72 17.43 6.59
N PRO A 173 7.41 17.12 5.31
CA PRO A 173 8.22 17.60 4.18
C PRO A 173 8.29 19.12 4.06
N TRP A 174 7.23 19.83 4.45
CA TRP A 174 7.17 21.29 4.42
C TRP A 174 7.91 21.90 5.59
N GLN A 175 7.80 21.32 6.79
CA GLN A 175 8.54 21.82 7.95
C GLN A 175 10.04 21.61 7.79
N LEU A 176 10.47 20.42 7.34
CA LEU A 176 11.86 20.15 7.04
C LEU A 176 12.40 21.06 5.92
N HIS A 177 11.58 21.30 4.88
CA HIS A 177 11.93 22.27 3.83
C HIS A 177 12.11 23.68 4.40
N ARG A 178 11.22 24.13 5.28
CA ARG A 178 11.33 25.44 5.95
C ARG A 178 12.54 25.53 6.86
N GLU A 179 12.85 24.50 7.64
CA GLU A 179 14.03 24.46 8.52
C GLU A 179 15.33 24.48 7.72
N LEU A 180 15.41 23.72 6.62
CA LEU A 180 16.63 23.61 5.81
C LEU A 180 16.83 24.77 4.83
N HIS A 181 15.77 25.53 4.52
CA HIS A 181 15.79 26.62 3.54
C HIS A 181 15.25 27.93 4.10
N GLN A 182 15.39 28.15 5.42
CA GLN A 182 14.90 29.34 6.11
C GLN A 182 15.58 30.62 5.60
N ASP A 183 16.89 30.56 5.30
CA ASP A 183 17.68 31.72 4.83
C ASP A 183 18.75 31.27 3.81
N SER A 184 18.48 31.31 2.50
CA SER A 184 19.56 31.36 1.46
C SER A 184 19.05 31.64 0.04
N SER A 185 19.92 32.22 -0.79
CA SER A 185 19.80 32.33 -2.25
C SER A 185 19.79 30.96 -2.98
N THR A 186 20.08 29.87 -2.28
CA THR A 186 20.02 28.48 -2.76
C THR A 186 18.74 27.74 -2.35
N ALA A 187 17.73 28.46 -1.83
CA ALA A 187 16.45 27.88 -1.44
C ALA A 187 15.77 27.18 -2.62
N ARG A 188 15.64 25.86 -2.53
CA ARG A 188 14.93 25.06 -3.54
C ARG A 188 13.43 25.23 -3.34
N SER A 189 12.65 25.10 -4.41
CA SER A 189 11.20 24.96 -4.25
C SER A 189 10.89 23.72 -3.40
N HIS A 190 9.82 23.74 -2.60
CA HIS A 190 9.41 22.57 -1.81
C HIS A 190 9.20 21.32 -2.67
N LEU A 191 8.81 21.51 -3.93
CA LEU A 191 8.63 20.44 -4.90
C LEU A 191 9.97 19.86 -5.37
N ASP A 192 11.00 20.68 -5.59
CA ASP A 192 12.34 20.23 -5.96
C ASP A 192 13.11 19.63 -4.78
N PHE A 193 12.92 20.16 -3.57
CA PHE A 193 13.42 19.54 -2.35
C PHE A 193 12.87 18.11 -2.18
N ARG A 194 11.56 17.93 -2.31
CA ARG A 194 10.94 16.59 -2.25
C ARG A 194 11.45 15.65 -3.33
N ARG A 195 11.75 16.15 -4.54
CA ARG A 195 12.31 15.36 -5.64
C ARG A 195 13.73 14.90 -5.33
N ASP A 196 14.57 15.78 -4.81
CA ASP A 196 15.95 15.45 -4.49
C ASP A 196 16.04 14.40 -3.37
N VAL A 197 15.30 14.60 -2.27
CA VAL A 197 15.22 13.61 -1.18
C VAL A 197 14.71 12.27 -1.69
N THR A 198 13.68 12.25 -2.54
CA THR A 198 13.16 11.01 -3.13
C THR A 198 14.22 10.32 -3.99
N THR A 199 14.96 11.08 -4.81
CA THR A 199 16.02 10.56 -5.69
C THR A 199 17.17 9.97 -4.88
N HIS A 200 17.61 10.67 -3.83
CA HIS A 200 18.63 10.19 -2.91
C HIS A 200 18.22 8.89 -2.20
N LEU A 201 16.99 8.82 -1.67
CA LEU A 201 16.49 7.61 -1.01
C LEU A 201 16.38 6.41 -1.96
N LEU A 202 15.99 6.64 -3.22
CA LEU A 202 15.95 5.61 -4.25
C LEU A 202 17.36 5.12 -4.63
N ARG A 203 18.35 6.02 -4.70
CA ARG A 203 19.76 5.68 -4.96
C ARG A 203 20.43 4.94 -3.79
N ALA A 204 20.15 5.35 -2.54
CA ALA A 204 20.74 4.78 -1.33
C ALA A 204 20.21 3.38 -0.98
N LYS A 205 19.03 2.99 -1.48
CA LYS A 205 18.49 1.62 -1.37
C LYS A 205 18.34 0.98 -2.76
N PRO A 206 19.46 0.64 -3.44
CA PRO A 206 19.42 0.06 -4.79
C PRO A 206 18.77 -1.34 -4.82
N ARG A 207 18.60 -1.99 -3.65
CA ARG A 207 18.02 -3.34 -3.50
C ARG A 207 16.51 -3.35 -3.20
N LEU A 208 15.74 -2.39 -3.70
CA LEU A 208 14.32 -2.68 -3.94
C LEU A 208 14.28 -3.55 -5.20
N THR A 209 14.21 -4.87 -5.04
CA THR A 209 13.92 -5.80 -6.13
C THR A 209 12.48 -5.58 -6.62
N ILE A 210 12.26 -4.48 -7.34
CA ILE A 210 11.02 -4.18 -8.04
C ILE A 210 11.05 -5.04 -9.30
N ARG A 211 10.55 -6.27 -9.21
CA ARG A 211 10.12 -6.94 -10.45
C ARG A 211 8.83 -6.30 -10.86
N THR A 212 8.90 -5.59 -11.98
CA THR A 212 7.74 -4.97 -12.62
C THR A 212 6.71 -6.06 -12.85
N GLY A 213 5.56 -6.00 -12.16
CA GLY A 213 4.37 -6.70 -12.64
C GLY A 213 4.05 -6.25 -14.07
N ARG A 214 3.22 -7.03 -14.80
CA ARG A 214 2.86 -6.75 -16.22
C ARG A 214 2.70 -5.25 -16.43
N ARG A 215 3.71 -4.65 -17.05
CA ARG A 215 3.61 -3.27 -17.51
C ARG A 215 2.47 -3.31 -18.54
N ALA A 216 1.59 -2.32 -18.52
CA ALA A 216 1.21 -1.78 -19.82
C ALA A 216 2.53 -1.26 -20.38
N HIS A 217 3.22 -2.10 -21.16
CA HIS A 217 4.37 -1.62 -21.90
C HIS A 217 3.83 -0.45 -22.72
N PRO A 218 4.35 0.78 -22.55
CA PRO A 218 4.22 1.74 -23.62
C PRO A 218 4.70 1.01 -24.88
N PRO A 219 3.94 1.02 -25.99
CA PRO A 219 4.34 0.30 -27.19
C PRO A 219 5.80 0.64 -27.50
N GLU A 220 6.59 -0.36 -27.88
CA GLU A 220 8.05 -0.35 -28.07
C GLU A 220 8.58 0.92 -28.76
N THR A 221 7.74 1.52 -29.63
CA THR A 221 7.80 2.89 -30.16
C THR A 221 8.08 4.05 -29.19
N LEU A 222 7.99 3.87 -27.87
CA LEU A 222 8.24 4.90 -26.84
C LEU A 222 9.53 4.66 -26.03
N GLN A 223 10.27 3.58 -26.30
CA GLN A 223 11.52 3.26 -25.60
C GLN A 223 12.78 3.46 -26.45
N ILE A 224 12.63 3.82 -27.72
CA ILE A 224 13.74 3.94 -28.67
C ILE A 224 13.69 5.32 -29.31
N THR A 225 14.05 6.34 -28.53
CA THR A 225 14.53 7.62 -29.10
C THR A 225 15.17 8.43 -27.99
N GLU A 226 16.42 8.77 -28.23
CA GLU A 226 17.17 9.79 -27.51
C GLU A 226 16.41 11.13 -27.57
N GLY A 227 15.51 11.38 -26.61
CA GLY A 227 14.82 12.68 -26.45
C GLY A 227 13.59 12.93 -27.33
N HIS A 228 13.44 12.30 -28.49
CA HIS A 228 12.31 12.60 -29.39
C HIS A 228 11.02 11.87 -29.02
N TYR A 229 9.91 12.59 -28.78
CA TYR A 229 8.57 12.00 -28.60
C TYR A 229 7.47 12.86 -29.21
N LEU A 230 6.31 12.25 -29.50
CA LEU A 230 5.17 12.90 -30.14
C LEU A 230 4.17 13.48 -29.13
N GLU A 231 3.75 14.72 -29.36
CA GLU A 231 2.69 15.41 -28.61
C GLU A 231 1.60 15.93 -29.55
N SER A 232 0.36 15.94 -29.05
CA SER A 232 -0.82 16.42 -29.78
C SER A 232 -0.84 17.94 -29.87
N ILE A 233 -1.03 18.47 -31.07
CA ILE A 233 -1.09 19.91 -31.38
C ILE A 233 -2.22 20.22 -32.37
N SER A 234 -2.47 21.51 -32.60
CA SER A 234 -3.37 21.99 -33.65
C SER A 234 -3.06 21.39 -35.03
N GLN A 235 -4.11 21.25 -35.83
CA GLN A 235 -4.03 20.61 -37.14
C GLN A 235 -3.07 21.35 -38.08
N GLY A 236 -2.19 20.59 -38.71
CA GLY A 236 -1.30 21.08 -39.77
C GLY A 236 -0.89 19.96 -40.72
N ARG A 237 0.09 20.19 -41.59
CA ARG A 237 0.59 19.16 -42.52
C ARG A 237 1.81 18.43 -41.95
N CYS A 238 1.85 17.12 -42.15
CA CYS A 238 2.98 16.27 -41.81
C CYS A 238 4.20 16.60 -42.68
N ARG A 239 5.39 16.68 -42.09
CA ARG A 239 6.65 17.00 -42.79
C ARG A 239 6.99 15.99 -43.89
N VAL A 240 6.70 14.71 -43.65
CA VAL A 240 7.04 13.59 -44.54
C VAL A 240 5.95 13.38 -45.60
N CYS A 241 4.74 12.99 -45.21
CA CYS A 241 3.69 12.61 -46.17
C CYS A 241 2.81 13.77 -46.65
N LYS A 242 3.01 14.98 -46.13
CA LYS A 242 2.24 16.21 -46.43
C LYS A 242 0.73 16.15 -46.15
N LYS A 243 0.21 15.05 -45.60
CA LYS A 243 -1.20 14.92 -45.16
C LYS A 243 -1.46 15.60 -43.82
N ASN A 244 -2.72 15.89 -43.52
CA ASN A 244 -3.14 16.50 -42.26
C ASN A 244 -2.73 15.66 -41.05
N CYS A 245 -2.13 16.30 -40.05
CA CYS A 245 -1.55 15.73 -38.86
C CYS A 245 -1.83 16.62 -37.64
N ARG A 246 -2.04 15.99 -36.49
CA ARG A 246 -2.25 16.65 -35.19
C ARG A 246 -1.17 16.27 -34.17
N LEU A 247 -0.05 15.73 -34.65
CA LEU A 247 1.07 15.29 -33.82
C LEU A 247 2.34 16.00 -34.28
N HIS A 248 3.18 16.37 -33.33
CA HIS A 248 4.52 16.91 -33.60
C HIS A 248 5.55 16.33 -32.65
N CYS A 249 6.81 16.27 -33.09
CA CYS A 249 7.93 15.94 -32.23
C CYS A 249 8.23 17.13 -31.31
N VAL A 250 8.32 16.92 -30.00
CA VAL A 250 8.56 18.02 -29.04
C VAL A 250 9.95 18.63 -29.21
N GLU A 251 10.97 17.81 -29.51
CA GLU A 251 12.35 18.27 -29.68
C GLU A 251 12.57 19.01 -31.01
N CYS A 252 12.16 18.41 -32.14
CA CYS A 252 12.37 19.02 -33.46
C CYS A 252 11.29 20.02 -33.84
N ARG A 253 10.17 20.07 -33.11
CA ARG A 253 8.94 20.82 -33.44
C ARG A 253 8.32 20.51 -34.81
N GLU A 254 8.78 19.44 -35.47
CA GLU A 254 8.29 19.01 -36.76
C GLU A 254 7.02 18.14 -36.63
N ARG A 255 6.02 18.40 -37.47
CA ARG A 255 4.74 17.67 -37.47
C ARG A 255 4.88 16.31 -38.14
N LEU A 256 4.65 15.22 -37.41
CA LEU A 256 4.90 13.86 -37.87
C LEU A 256 3.80 12.91 -37.39
N HIS A 257 3.19 12.14 -38.32
CA HIS A 257 2.36 11.00 -37.92
C HIS A 257 3.22 9.93 -37.26
N ARG A 258 2.62 9.05 -36.45
CA ARG A 258 3.34 7.94 -35.78
C ARG A 258 4.21 7.11 -36.73
N LYS A 259 3.70 6.76 -37.92
CA LYS A 259 4.47 6.02 -38.95
C LYS A 259 5.58 6.88 -39.57
N CYS A 260 5.30 8.15 -39.82
CA CYS A 260 6.27 9.09 -40.40
C CYS A 260 7.36 9.50 -39.42
N PHE A 261 7.08 9.46 -38.11
CA PHE A 261 8.04 9.75 -37.05
C PHE A 261 9.19 8.75 -37.06
N LEU A 262 8.88 7.44 -37.15
CA LEU A 262 9.88 6.38 -37.26
C LEU A 262 10.75 6.55 -38.51
N LEU A 263 10.13 6.84 -39.66
CA LEU A 263 10.84 7.08 -40.91
C LEU A 263 11.75 8.32 -40.85
N TYR A 264 11.25 9.41 -40.27
CA TYR A 264 11.96 10.69 -40.22
C TYR A 264 13.20 10.63 -39.32
N HIS A 265 13.10 9.94 -38.18
CA HIS A 265 14.21 9.77 -37.23
C HIS A 265 15.06 8.52 -37.52
N ARG A 266 14.85 7.86 -38.67
CA ARG A 266 15.58 6.63 -39.08
C ARG A 266 15.59 5.55 -38.02
N LEU A 267 14.47 5.40 -37.31
CA LEU A 267 14.31 4.39 -36.28
C LEU A 267 13.82 3.11 -36.97
N SER A 268 14.71 2.12 -37.03
CA SER A 268 14.34 0.77 -37.44
C SER A 268 13.29 0.22 -36.47
N THR A 269 12.19 -0.27 -37.04
CA THR A 269 11.07 -0.92 -36.34
C THR A 269 11.50 -2.12 -35.54
#